data_AF-Q6P8Y2-F1
#
_entry.id   AF-Q6P8Y2-F1
#
_cell.length_a   1.000
_cell.length_b   1.000
_cell.length_c   1.000
_cell.angle_alpha   90.00
_cell.angle_beta   90.00
_cell.angle_gamma   90.00
#
_symmetry.space_group_name_H-M   'P 1'
#
loop_
_entity.id
_entity.type
_entity.pdbx_description
1 polymer ?
#
loop_
_entity_poly.entity_id
_entity_poly.type
_entity_poly.pdbx_seq_one_letter_code
_entity_poly.pdbx_strand_id
1 'polypeptide(L)'
;MGCLYSKGNVHFSIDDEIYDIKETRKQQQKEKEKEEEEKKLRPSSTPKVEHTWPSKLELSLQHLSQKTQNARKIQAWWRGTLVRRSLLRAALSAWIIQSWWRKILAKRQEKNRLIILHLMAQETRACVLIQSWVRMLKIRQNYCRLCYATRVIQASWRWYNCRTRGFFQGSYELVGNKLRLRLDIFLGSQVCRISDCISLPIKN
;
A
#
# COMPACT_ATOMS: atom_id res chain seq x y z
N MET A 1 -11.74 3.06 -21.28
CA MET A 1 -10.32 2.78 -21.59
C MET A 1 -9.83 1.75 -20.61
N GLY A 2 -9.48 0.57 -21.12
CA GLY A 2 -9.12 -0.60 -20.33
C GLY A 2 -7.75 -0.52 -19.66
N CYS A 3 -7.55 -1.47 -18.75
CA CYS A 3 -6.35 -1.77 -17.98
C CYS A 3 -5.08 -1.93 -18.84
N LEU A 4 -3.91 -1.74 -18.21
CA LEU A 4 -2.72 -2.60 -18.24
C LEU A 4 -1.58 -1.90 -17.47
N TYR A 5 -1.43 -2.17 -16.16
CA TYR A 5 -0.17 -1.87 -15.45
C TYR A 5 0.48 -3.18 -15.04
N SER A 6 1.52 -3.50 -15.80
CA SER A 6 2.39 -4.66 -15.66
C SER A 6 3.14 -4.60 -14.32
N LYS A 7 2.98 -5.62 -13.48
CA LYS A 7 3.77 -5.79 -12.26
C LYS A 7 5.17 -6.26 -12.66
N GLY A 8 6.11 -5.34 -12.68
CA GLY A 8 7.54 -5.64 -12.82
C GLY A 8 8.03 -6.49 -11.65
N ASN A 9 8.46 -7.72 -11.96
CA ASN A 9 9.25 -8.55 -11.05
C ASN A 9 10.65 -7.95 -10.94
N VAL A 10 10.99 -7.35 -9.81
CA VAL A 10 12.38 -7.00 -9.49
C VAL A 10 13.01 -8.21 -8.81
N HIS A 11 13.84 -8.92 -9.57
CA HIS A 11 14.68 -10.02 -9.09
C HIS A 11 15.93 -9.41 -8.42
N PHE A 12 16.18 -9.76 -7.16
CA PHE A 12 17.42 -9.42 -6.45
C PHE A 12 18.17 -10.74 -6.25
N SER A 13 19.20 -10.97 -7.08
CA SER A 13 20.04 -12.18 -7.05
C SER A 13 21.48 -11.76 -7.26
N ILE A 14 22.14 -11.35 -6.18
CA ILE A 14 23.60 -11.15 -6.17
C ILE A 14 24.20 -11.75 -4.88
N ASP A 15 23.47 -11.76 -3.75
CA ASP A 15 24.03 -12.23 -2.48
C ASP A 15 24.16 -13.76 -2.33
N ASP A 16 23.32 -14.56 -3.01
CA ASP A 16 23.35 -16.02 -2.92
C ASP A 16 24.64 -16.63 -3.54
N GLU A 17 25.22 -15.97 -4.54
CA GLU A 17 26.36 -16.51 -5.29
C GLU A 17 27.67 -16.50 -4.46
N ILE A 18 27.82 -15.56 -3.52
CA ILE A 18 29.02 -15.45 -2.67
C ILE A 18 29.05 -16.54 -1.59
N TYR A 19 27.89 -17.02 -1.13
CA TYR A 19 27.81 -18.02 -0.06
C TYR A 19 28.21 -19.42 -0.54
N ASP A 20 27.81 -19.80 -1.75
CA ASP A 20 28.11 -21.13 -2.33
C ASP A 20 29.61 -21.36 -2.57
N ILE A 21 30.37 -20.32 -2.91
CA ILE A 21 31.82 -20.43 -3.15
C ILE A 21 32.60 -20.73 -1.85
N LYS A 22 32.13 -20.25 -0.69
CA LYS A 22 32.80 -20.53 0.60
C LYS A 22 32.54 -21.95 1.10
N GLU A 23 31.35 -22.50 0.84
CA GLU A 23 30.95 -23.79 1.37
C GLU A 23 31.58 -24.96 0.59
N THR A 24 31.71 -24.83 -0.73
CA THR A 24 32.44 -25.79 -1.58
C THR A 24 33.90 -25.94 -1.17
N ARG A 25 34.58 -24.83 -0.81
CA ARG A 25 35.99 -24.88 -0.39
C ARG A 25 36.20 -25.62 0.95
N LYS A 26 35.23 -25.56 1.88
CA LYS A 26 35.25 -26.33 3.14
C LYS A 26 35.05 -27.83 2.93
N GLN A 27 34.21 -28.23 1.98
CA GLN A 27 33.92 -29.64 1.72
C GLN A 27 35.15 -30.36 1.15
N GLN A 28 35.87 -29.73 0.21
CA GLN A 28 37.09 -30.30 -0.37
C GLN A 28 38.19 -30.58 0.68
N GLN A 29 38.27 -29.76 1.74
CA GLN A 29 39.28 -29.94 2.79
C GLN A 29 38.96 -31.13 3.71
N LYS A 30 37.67 -31.37 3.99
CA LYS A 30 37.23 -32.52 4.80
C LYS A 30 37.36 -33.87 4.09
N GLU A 31 37.21 -33.92 2.78
CA GLU A 31 37.38 -35.16 2.02
C GLU A 31 38.84 -35.63 2.03
N LYS A 32 39.79 -34.69 1.92
CA LYS A 32 41.23 -35.01 1.99
C LYS A 32 41.64 -35.63 3.34
N GLU A 33 41.11 -35.13 4.45
CA GLU A 33 41.40 -35.67 5.79
C GLU A 33 40.84 -37.10 5.98
N LYS A 34 39.66 -37.39 5.43
CA LYS A 34 39.05 -38.73 5.52
C LYS A 34 39.82 -39.78 4.72
N GLU A 35 40.30 -39.42 3.53
CA GLU A 35 41.03 -40.35 2.67
C GLU A 35 42.40 -40.73 3.27
N GLU A 36 43.01 -39.83 4.04
CA GLU A 36 44.25 -40.08 4.77
C GLU A 36 44.05 -41.01 5.98
N GLU A 37 42.89 -40.91 6.65
CA GLU A 37 42.54 -41.78 7.79
C GLU A 37 42.21 -43.21 7.35
N GLU A 38 41.54 -43.38 6.20
CA GLU A 38 41.17 -44.70 5.68
C GLU A 38 42.39 -45.54 5.25
N LYS A 39 43.48 -44.91 4.80
CA LYS A 39 44.73 -45.62 4.46
C LYS A 39 45.43 -46.22 5.70
N LYS A 40 45.17 -45.73 6.91
CA LYS A 40 45.79 -46.25 8.14
C LYS A 40 45.15 -47.53 8.68
N LEU A 41 43.96 -47.93 8.22
CA LEU A 41 43.14 -48.94 8.89
C LEU A 41 42.80 -50.16 8.00
N ARG A 42 43.81 -50.90 7.50
CA ARG A 42 43.62 -52.26 6.96
C ARG A 42 44.38 -53.31 7.77
N PRO A 43 43.72 -54.14 8.58
CA PRO A 43 44.34 -55.31 9.20
C PRO A 43 44.24 -56.55 8.30
N SER A 44 45.32 -57.33 8.28
CA SER A 44 45.50 -58.59 7.56
C SER A 44 45.32 -59.81 8.49
N SER A 45 44.77 -60.89 7.92
CA SER A 45 44.99 -62.31 8.23
C SER A 45 44.21 -63.05 9.35
N THR A 46 43.93 -64.31 9.00
CA THR A 46 43.15 -65.43 9.56
C THR A 46 43.72 -66.11 10.81
N PRO A 47 42.93 -66.95 11.54
CA PRO A 47 43.24 -68.39 11.52
C PRO A 47 42.03 -69.35 11.57
N LYS A 48 42.19 -70.53 10.94
CA LYS A 48 41.32 -71.72 11.04
C LYS A 48 41.88 -72.66 12.11
N VAL A 49 41.03 -73.14 13.02
CA VAL A 49 41.32 -74.28 13.89
C VAL A 49 40.12 -75.23 13.89
N GLU A 50 40.43 -76.50 13.71
CA GLU A 50 39.59 -77.68 13.55
C GLU A 50 39.84 -78.57 14.77
N HIS A 51 38.81 -79.13 15.43
CA HIS A 51 38.79 -80.43 16.11
C HIS A 51 37.43 -80.73 16.80
N THR A 52 37.12 -82.02 16.81
CA THR A 52 35.87 -82.77 17.08
C THR A 52 35.47 -82.89 18.55
N TRP A 53 34.19 -82.62 18.94
CA TRP A 53 33.44 -83.22 20.08
C TRP A 53 31.92 -82.86 20.01
N PRO A 54 31.05 -83.63 19.31
CA PRO A 54 29.82 -83.06 18.74
C PRO A 54 28.66 -82.74 19.72
N SER A 55 28.44 -83.46 20.82
CA SER A 55 27.14 -83.36 21.55
C SER A 55 27.04 -82.20 22.56
N LYS A 56 28.11 -81.90 23.32
CA LYS A 56 28.18 -80.68 24.18
C LYS A 56 28.40 -79.42 23.35
N LEU A 57 29.08 -79.56 22.21
CA LEU A 57 29.21 -78.49 21.22
C LEU A 57 27.85 -78.08 20.69
N GLU A 58 26.95 -79.00 20.33
CA GLU A 58 25.66 -78.64 19.73
C GLU A 58 24.76 -77.77 20.62
N LEU A 59 24.63 -78.10 21.92
CA LEU A 59 23.91 -77.25 22.89
C LEU A 59 24.60 -75.88 23.09
N SER A 60 25.93 -75.87 23.18
CA SER A 60 26.70 -74.62 23.30
C SER A 60 26.62 -73.79 22.01
N LEU A 61 26.53 -74.42 20.84
CA LEU A 61 26.34 -73.79 19.53
C LEU A 61 24.92 -73.25 19.38
N GLN A 62 23.89 -73.95 19.85
CA GLN A 62 22.53 -73.41 19.90
C GLN A 62 22.44 -72.21 20.83
N HIS A 63 23.00 -72.29 22.04
CA HIS A 63 23.05 -71.16 22.96
C HIS A 63 23.87 -69.99 22.39
N LEU A 64 25.00 -70.27 21.72
CA LEU A 64 25.82 -69.26 21.04
C LEU A 64 25.09 -68.67 19.82
N SER A 65 24.37 -69.49 19.05
CA SER A 65 23.52 -69.06 17.94
C SER A 65 22.39 -68.16 18.43
N GLN A 66 21.73 -68.53 19.53
CA GLN A 66 20.71 -67.71 20.16
C GLN A 66 21.30 -66.39 20.70
N LYS A 67 22.48 -66.44 21.33
CA LYS A 67 23.19 -65.25 21.82
C LYS A 67 23.60 -64.33 20.67
N THR A 68 24.11 -64.88 19.55
CA THR A 68 24.46 -64.09 18.36
C THR A 68 23.23 -63.53 17.66
N GLN A 69 22.11 -64.27 17.63
CA GLN A 69 20.83 -63.76 17.12
C GLN A 69 20.28 -62.64 18.01
N ASN A 70 20.34 -62.80 19.33
CA ASN A 70 19.90 -61.77 20.29
C ASN A 70 20.81 -60.53 20.23
N ALA A 71 22.13 -60.70 20.15
CA ALA A 71 23.08 -59.62 19.96
C ALA A 71 22.81 -58.87 18.65
N ARG A 72 22.55 -59.58 17.54
CA ARG A 72 22.13 -58.97 16.27
C ARG A 72 20.83 -58.19 16.39
N LYS A 73 19.82 -58.72 17.11
CA LYS A 73 18.56 -58.01 17.39
C LYS A 73 18.81 -56.72 18.17
N ILE A 74 19.65 -56.76 19.21
CA ILE A 74 20.02 -55.59 20.01
C ILE A 74 20.78 -54.57 19.15
N GLN A 75 21.77 -55.00 18.36
CA GLN A 75 22.52 -54.12 17.46
C GLN A 75 21.61 -53.48 16.39
N ALA A 76 20.73 -54.25 15.77
CA ALA A 76 19.76 -53.75 14.80
C ALA A 76 18.79 -52.73 15.44
N TRP A 77 18.32 -53.01 16.65
CA TRP A 77 17.47 -52.10 17.41
C TRP A 77 18.18 -50.77 17.73
N TRP A 78 19.46 -50.83 18.13
CA TRP A 78 20.27 -49.64 18.37
C TRP A 78 20.50 -48.80 17.11
N ARG A 79 20.88 -49.45 15.99
CA ARG A 79 21.07 -48.77 14.70
C ARG A 79 19.77 -48.10 14.23
N GLY A 80 18.64 -48.79 14.35
CA GLY A 80 17.32 -48.25 14.02
C GLY A 80 16.91 -47.08 14.92
N THR A 81 17.17 -47.16 16.22
CA THR A 81 16.85 -46.08 17.18
C THR A 81 17.70 -44.84 16.94
N LEU A 82 18.99 -45.00 16.63
CA LEU A 82 19.87 -43.87 16.30
C LEU A 82 19.40 -43.14 15.05
N VAL A 83 19.07 -43.87 13.98
CA VAL A 83 18.55 -43.29 12.72
C VAL A 83 17.21 -42.59 12.94
N ARG A 84 16.30 -43.17 13.72
CA ARG A 84 15.02 -42.50 14.04
C ARG A 84 15.23 -41.19 14.81
N ARG A 85 16.14 -41.17 15.78
CA ARG A 85 16.47 -39.94 16.54
C ARG A 85 17.07 -38.87 15.64
N SER A 86 18.01 -39.23 14.76
CA SER A 86 18.62 -38.26 13.83
C SER A 86 17.59 -37.75 12.81
N LEU A 87 16.75 -38.63 12.28
CA LEU A 87 15.66 -38.27 11.36
C LEU A 87 14.66 -37.33 12.02
N LEU A 88 14.22 -37.61 13.25
CA LEU A 88 13.33 -36.72 13.99
C LEU A 88 13.97 -35.35 14.23
N ARG A 89 15.26 -35.32 14.62
CA ARG A 89 16.01 -34.06 14.81
C ARG A 89 16.11 -33.28 13.50
N ALA A 90 16.42 -33.95 12.39
CA ALA A 90 16.50 -33.34 11.07
C ALA A 90 15.13 -32.80 10.63
N ALA A 91 14.07 -33.60 10.77
CA ALA A 91 12.70 -33.21 10.43
C ALA A 91 12.23 -32.00 11.24
N LEU A 92 12.50 -31.97 12.56
CA LEU A 92 12.16 -30.83 13.41
C LEU A 92 12.93 -29.58 12.98
N SER A 93 14.23 -29.69 12.70
CA SER A 93 15.03 -28.55 12.23
C SER A 93 14.54 -28.02 10.88
N ALA A 94 14.23 -28.90 9.93
CA ALA A 94 13.66 -28.55 8.64
C ALA A 94 12.28 -27.88 8.81
N TRP A 95 11.44 -28.39 9.72
CA TRP A 95 10.12 -27.81 9.99
C TRP A 95 10.21 -26.39 10.58
N ILE A 96 11.14 -26.15 11.51
CA ILE A 96 11.38 -24.81 12.06
C ILE A 96 11.78 -23.83 10.96
N ILE A 97 12.74 -24.22 10.11
CA ILE A 97 13.20 -23.40 8.98
C ILE A 97 12.05 -23.12 8.01
N GLN A 98 11.29 -24.15 7.60
CA GLN A 98 10.15 -23.99 6.71
C GLN A 98 9.05 -23.09 7.31
N SER A 99 8.75 -23.26 8.60
CA SER A 99 7.76 -22.44 9.31
C SER A 99 8.19 -20.97 9.35
N TRP A 100 9.46 -20.71 9.62
CA TRP A 100 10.04 -19.37 9.62
C TRP A 100 9.96 -18.71 8.24
N TRP A 101 10.31 -19.43 7.18
CA TRP A 101 10.17 -18.93 5.80
C TRP A 101 8.72 -18.63 5.44
N ARG A 102 7.76 -19.51 5.78
CA ARG A 102 6.33 -19.24 5.57
C ARG A 102 5.88 -17.97 6.30
N LYS A 103 6.34 -17.77 7.53
CA LYS A 103 6.04 -16.56 8.31
C LYS A 103 6.62 -15.30 7.67
N ILE A 104 7.84 -15.35 7.16
CA ILE A 104 8.47 -14.22 6.45
C ILE A 104 7.75 -13.92 5.14
N LEU A 105 7.42 -14.95 4.36
CA LEU A 105 6.71 -14.80 3.10
C LEU A 105 5.33 -14.17 3.33
N ALA A 106 4.59 -14.65 4.33
CA ALA A 106 3.30 -14.07 4.71
C ALA A 106 3.43 -12.60 5.14
N LYS A 107 4.44 -12.25 5.95
CA LYS A 107 4.72 -10.84 6.31
C LYS A 107 5.05 -9.99 5.09
N ARG A 108 5.82 -10.50 4.14
CA ARG A 108 6.17 -9.78 2.90
C ARG A 108 4.94 -9.58 2.02
N GLN A 109 4.12 -10.61 1.86
CA GLN A 109 2.87 -10.53 1.11
C GLN A 109 1.92 -9.51 1.74
N GLU A 110 1.80 -9.48 3.07
CA GLU A 110 0.96 -8.49 3.75
C GLU A 110 1.46 -7.06 3.54
N LYS A 111 2.76 -6.83 3.68
CA LYS A 111 3.36 -5.51 3.37
C LYS A 111 3.07 -5.09 1.93
N ASN A 112 3.25 -5.99 0.97
CA ASN A 112 2.96 -5.71 -0.43
C ASN A 112 1.47 -5.41 -0.65
N ARG A 113 0.57 -6.17 0.01
CA ARG A 113 -0.87 -5.94 -0.04
C ARG A 113 -1.23 -4.56 0.49
N LEU A 114 -0.68 -4.17 1.64
CA LEU A 114 -0.89 -2.85 2.24
C LEU A 114 -0.38 -1.71 1.34
N ILE A 115 0.80 -1.87 0.72
CA ILE A 115 1.33 -0.87 -0.23
C ILE A 115 0.40 -0.72 -1.43
N ILE A 116 -0.06 -1.82 -2.02
CA ILE A 116 -0.99 -1.78 -3.16
C ILE A 116 -2.30 -1.10 -2.75
N LEU A 117 -2.86 -1.45 -1.59
CA LEU A 117 -4.08 -0.83 -1.08
C LEU A 117 -3.90 0.66 -0.85
N HIS A 118 -2.77 1.08 -0.28
CA HIS A 118 -2.47 2.49 -0.04
C HIS A 118 -2.37 3.28 -1.34
N LEU A 119 -1.65 2.75 -2.34
CA LEU A 119 -1.56 3.36 -3.67
C LEU A 119 -2.93 3.48 -4.32
N MET A 120 -3.73 2.41 -4.33
CA MET A 120 -5.09 2.45 -4.89
C MET A 120 -6.00 3.45 -4.14
N ALA A 121 -5.90 3.54 -2.82
CA ALA A 121 -6.63 4.53 -2.03
C ALA A 121 -6.20 5.97 -2.35
N GLN A 122 -4.90 6.21 -2.57
CA GLN A 122 -4.38 7.51 -2.97
C GLN A 122 -4.86 7.90 -4.38
N GLU A 123 -4.77 6.99 -5.35
CA GLU A 123 -5.23 7.22 -6.73
C GLU A 123 -6.73 7.51 -6.78
N THR A 124 -7.53 6.71 -6.07
CA THR A 124 -8.98 6.93 -5.99
C THR A 124 -9.31 8.26 -5.32
N ARG A 125 -8.60 8.63 -4.24
CA ARG A 125 -8.76 9.94 -3.60
C ARG A 125 -8.40 11.08 -4.55
N ALA A 126 -7.27 11.01 -5.25
CA ALA A 126 -6.86 12.02 -6.22
C ALA A 126 -7.91 12.16 -7.34
N CYS A 127 -8.39 11.03 -7.87
CA CYS A 127 -9.44 10.99 -8.88
C CYS A 127 -10.74 11.66 -8.38
N VAL A 128 -11.21 11.32 -7.18
CA VAL A 128 -12.43 11.91 -6.58
C VAL A 128 -12.26 13.40 -6.36
N LEU A 129 -11.09 13.84 -5.88
CA LEU A 129 -10.79 15.27 -5.73
C LEU A 129 -10.90 15.97 -7.08
N ILE A 130 -10.15 15.52 -8.10
CA ILE A 130 -10.18 16.14 -9.43
C ILE A 130 -11.60 16.18 -9.99
N GLN A 131 -12.35 15.09 -9.90
CA GLN A 131 -13.73 15.05 -10.36
C GLN A 131 -14.63 16.04 -9.61
N SER A 132 -14.48 16.13 -8.29
CA SER A 132 -15.25 17.07 -7.46
C SER A 132 -14.94 18.52 -7.83
N TRP A 133 -13.66 18.85 -8.06
CA TRP A 133 -13.21 20.16 -8.52
C TRP A 133 -13.79 20.50 -9.89
N VAL A 134 -13.75 19.59 -10.86
CA VAL A 134 -14.34 19.81 -12.19
C VAL A 134 -15.84 20.07 -12.10
N ARG A 135 -16.56 19.32 -11.27
CA ARG A 135 -18.01 19.53 -11.03
C ARG A 135 -18.27 20.90 -10.41
N MET A 136 -17.51 21.26 -9.37
CA MET A 136 -17.62 22.57 -8.70
C MET A 136 -17.33 23.72 -9.66
N LEU A 137 -16.28 23.62 -10.47
CA LEU A 137 -15.89 24.64 -11.45
C LEU A 137 -16.97 24.85 -12.51
N LYS A 138 -17.56 23.76 -13.03
CA LYS A 138 -18.68 23.84 -13.98
C LYS A 138 -19.90 24.55 -13.39
N ILE A 139 -20.30 24.18 -12.18
CA ILE A 139 -21.44 24.81 -11.49
C ILE A 139 -21.14 26.29 -11.23
N ARG A 140 -19.94 26.61 -10.73
CA ARG A 140 -19.51 28.00 -10.50
C ARG A 140 -19.55 28.82 -11.79
N GLN A 141 -19.06 28.28 -12.90
CA GLN A 141 -19.08 28.97 -14.19
C GLN A 141 -20.52 29.24 -14.66
N ASN A 142 -21.41 28.25 -14.54
CA ASN A 142 -22.82 28.42 -14.88
C ASN A 142 -23.51 29.45 -13.99
N TYR A 143 -23.25 29.42 -12.68
CA TYR A 143 -23.75 30.39 -11.73
C TYR A 143 -23.26 31.81 -12.06
N CYS A 144 -21.97 32.00 -12.35
CA CYS A 144 -21.42 33.29 -12.75
C CYS A 144 -22.07 33.81 -14.04
N ARG A 145 -22.30 32.94 -15.04
CA ARG A 145 -23.00 33.30 -16.28
C ARG A 145 -24.44 33.74 -16.02
N LEU A 146 -25.18 32.99 -15.19
CA LEU A 146 -26.54 33.33 -14.80
C LEU A 146 -26.59 34.67 -14.07
N CYS A 147 -25.73 34.87 -13.06
CA CYS A 147 -25.64 36.13 -12.33
C CYS A 147 -25.30 37.32 -13.24
N TYR A 148 -24.39 37.13 -14.18
CA TYR A 148 -24.07 38.15 -15.17
C TYR A 148 -25.27 38.47 -16.06
N ALA A 149 -25.93 37.46 -16.63
CA ALA A 149 -27.12 37.64 -17.46
C ALA A 149 -28.26 38.34 -16.69
N THR A 150 -28.54 37.91 -15.46
CA THR A 150 -29.54 38.54 -14.58
C THR A 150 -29.20 39.99 -14.32
N ARG A 151 -27.92 40.34 -14.05
CA ARG A 151 -27.50 41.72 -13.85
C ARG A 151 -27.70 42.57 -15.10
N VAL A 152 -27.38 42.04 -16.28
CA VAL A 152 -27.59 42.73 -17.57
C VAL A 152 -29.08 42.99 -17.79
N ILE A 153 -29.95 41.99 -17.58
CA ILE A 153 -31.41 42.12 -17.72
C ILE A 153 -31.97 43.11 -16.70
N GLN A 154 -31.54 43.04 -15.44
CA GLN A 154 -31.97 43.98 -14.40
C GLN A 154 -31.53 45.42 -14.71
N ALA A 155 -30.32 45.62 -15.23
CA ALA A 155 -29.81 46.92 -15.60
C ALA A 155 -30.57 47.50 -16.80
N SER A 156 -30.81 46.70 -17.85
CA SER A 156 -31.59 47.13 -19.01
C SER A 156 -33.03 47.45 -18.63
N TRP A 157 -33.63 46.64 -17.76
CA TRP A 157 -34.98 46.89 -17.23
C TRP A 157 -35.03 48.15 -16.37
N ARG A 158 -34.08 48.37 -15.45
CA ARG A 158 -34.00 49.61 -14.66
C ARG A 158 -33.84 50.84 -15.55
N TRP A 159 -32.97 50.76 -16.54
CA TRP A 159 -32.77 51.85 -17.49
C TRP A 159 -34.04 52.15 -18.29
N TYR A 160 -34.72 51.13 -18.80
CA TYR A 160 -36.01 51.29 -19.48
C TYR A 160 -37.07 51.90 -18.58
N ASN A 161 -37.20 51.45 -17.33
CA ASN A 161 -38.17 52.00 -16.38
C ASN A 161 -37.85 53.46 -16.00
N CYS A 162 -36.60 53.80 -15.71
CA CYS A 162 -36.22 55.19 -15.43
C CYS A 162 -36.47 56.10 -16.63
N ARG A 163 -36.24 55.61 -17.86
CA ARG A 163 -36.50 56.36 -19.08
C ARG A 163 -38.00 56.62 -19.30
N THR A 164 -38.85 55.63 -19.03
CA THR A 164 -40.31 55.73 -19.25
C THR A 164 -41.04 56.46 -18.11
N ARG A 165 -40.60 56.27 -16.85
CA ARG A 165 -41.22 56.90 -15.66
C ARG A 165 -40.88 58.36 -15.49
N GLY A 166 -40.04 58.92 -16.36
CA GLY A 166 -39.71 60.33 -16.28
C GLY A 166 -38.57 60.65 -15.32
N PHE A 167 -38.07 61.89 -15.39
CA PHE A 167 -37.04 62.39 -14.49
C PHE A 167 -37.48 63.69 -13.79
N PHE A 168 -36.97 63.90 -12.58
CA PHE A 168 -37.20 65.10 -11.79
C PHE A 168 -35.99 66.01 -11.94
N GLN A 169 -36.22 67.25 -12.38
CA GLN A 169 -35.21 68.29 -12.36
C GLN A 169 -35.63 69.33 -11.33
N GLY A 170 -34.91 69.35 -10.21
CA GLY A 170 -35.04 70.38 -9.20
C GLY A 170 -34.02 71.50 -9.44
N SER A 171 -34.47 72.75 -9.44
CA SER A 171 -33.62 73.92 -9.25
C SER A 171 -34.09 74.68 -8.01
N TYR A 172 -33.15 75.27 -7.31
CA TYR A 172 -33.42 76.12 -6.16
C TYR A 172 -32.68 77.44 -6.35
N GLU A 173 -33.32 78.53 -5.94
CA GLU A 173 -32.78 79.87 -6.04
C GLU A 173 -33.05 80.59 -4.71
N LEU A 174 -32.01 81.18 -4.11
CA LEU A 174 -32.11 81.88 -2.83
C LEU A 174 -32.06 83.39 -3.09
N VAL A 175 -33.18 84.07 -2.91
CA VAL A 175 -33.29 85.53 -3.12
C VAL A 175 -33.66 86.19 -1.80
N GLY A 176 -32.68 86.83 -1.15
CA GLY A 176 -32.86 87.45 0.17
C GLY A 176 -33.21 86.41 1.24
N ASN A 177 -34.34 86.59 1.92
CA ASN A 177 -34.86 85.67 2.94
C ASN A 177 -35.86 84.62 2.38
N LYS A 178 -35.97 84.50 1.05
CA LYS A 178 -36.91 83.58 0.40
C LYS A 178 -36.17 82.52 -0.41
N LEU A 179 -36.43 81.25 -0.12
CA LEU A 179 -35.98 80.12 -0.91
C LEU A 179 -37.05 79.77 -1.94
N ARG A 180 -36.74 79.99 -3.21
CA ARG A 180 -37.57 79.58 -4.34
C ARG A 180 -37.14 78.18 -4.76
N LEU A 181 -38.09 77.24 -4.71
CA LEU A 181 -37.91 75.87 -5.17
C LEU A 181 -38.70 75.70 -6.46
N ARG A 182 -38.06 75.16 -7.50
CA ARG A 182 -38.71 74.79 -8.75
C ARG A 182 -38.42 73.33 -9.03
N LEU A 183 -39.49 72.55 -9.17
CA LEU A 183 -39.43 71.13 -9.49
C LEU A 183 -40.15 70.90 -10.82
N ASP A 184 -39.39 70.54 -11.85
CA ASP A 184 -39.90 70.16 -13.16
C ASP A 184 -39.95 68.62 -13.24
N ILE A 185 -41.16 68.06 -13.31
CA ILE A 185 -41.44 66.63 -13.44
C ILE A 185 -41.69 66.32 -14.92
N PHE A 186 -40.78 65.59 -15.56
CA PHE A 186 -40.91 65.20 -16.97
C PHE A 186 -41.48 63.79 -17.05
N LEU A 187 -42.67 63.58 -17.62
CA LEU A 187 -43.28 62.26 -17.82
C LEU A 187 -43.50 62.03 -19.33
N GLY A 188 -42.52 61.44 -20.02
CA GLY A 188 -42.57 61.27 -21.47
C GLY A 188 -42.57 62.64 -22.19
N SER A 189 -43.66 62.96 -22.89
CA SER A 189 -43.86 64.26 -23.55
C SER A 189 -44.51 65.32 -22.66
N GLN A 190 -44.94 64.96 -21.44
CA GLN A 190 -45.63 65.87 -20.52
C GLN A 190 -44.66 66.44 -19.48
N VAL A 191 -44.82 67.71 -19.12
CA VAL A 191 -44.02 68.37 -18.07
C VAL A 191 -44.94 69.04 -17.07
N CYS A 192 -44.86 68.64 -15.81
CA CYS A 192 -45.52 69.30 -14.69
C CYS A 192 -44.50 70.15 -13.92
N ARG A 193 -44.74 71.45 -13.77
CA ARG A 193 -43.85 72.37 -13.07
C ARG A 193 -44.49 72.79 -11.75
N ILE A 194 -43.83 72.48 -10.65
CA ILE A 194 -44.25 72.89 -9.31
C ILE A 194 -43.24 73.93 -8.83
N SER A 195 -43.73 75.08 -8.40
CA SER A 195 -42.89 76.15 -7.84
C SER A 195 -43.42 76.54 -6.47
N ASP A 196 -42.53 76.60 -5.47
CA ASP A 196 -42.85 76.97 -4.11
C ASP A 196 -41.84 78.02 -3.59
N CYS A 197 -42.24 78.79 -2.59
CA CYS A 197 -41.46 79.89 -2.03
C CYS A 197 -41.55 79.87 -0.51
N ILE A 198 -40.49 79.38 0.13
CA ILE A 198 -40.41 79.25 1.59
C ILE A 198 -39.66 80.47 2.14
N SER A 199 -40.27 81.19 3.08
CA SER A 199 -39.59 82.28 3.78
C SER A 199 -38.75 81.69 4.91
N LEU A 200 -37.43 81.85 4.83
CA LEU A 200 -36.50 81.36 5.83
C LEU A 200 -36.43 82.38 6.98
N PRO A 201 -36.62 81.96 8.25
CA PRO A 201 -36.44 82.86 9.38
C PRO A 201 -34.96 83.22 9.49
N ILE A 202 -34.64 84.51 9.35
CA ILE A 202 -33.30 85.04 9.59
C ILE A 202 -33.08 85.04 11.10
N LYS A 203 -32.15 84.21 11.59
CA LYS A 203 -31.65 84.32 12.96
C LYS A 203 -30.60 85.44 12.97
N ASN A 204 -31.00 86.62 13.40
CA ASN A 204 -30.04 87.57 13.98
C ASN A 204 -29.65 87.12 15.39
#